data_AF-A0AAN1X8W8-F1
#
_entry.id   AF-A0AAN1X8W8-F1
#
_cell.length_a   1.000
_cell.length_b   1.000
_cell.length_c   1.000
_cell.angle_alpha   90.00
_cell.angle_beta   90.00
_cell.angle_gamma   90.00
#
_symmetry.space_group_name_H-M   'P 1'
#
loop_
_entity.id
_entity.type
_entity.pdbx_description
1 polymer ?
#
loop_
_entity_poly.entity_id
_entity_poly.type
_entity_poly.pdbx_seq_one_letter_code
_entity_poly.pdbx_strand_id
1 'polypeptide(L)'
;MGILRALPVGLLALPLAACVVVPVVDQEEAMNSSCETYTKSMTLRAVDFNPNCSSNNGDCLAAALAVSAGSAIISGSIVLTNNTVHWLEYQGSCSDSYLNAAKQKFLATFSSTKPPPASGQKQ
;
A
#
# COMPACT_ATOMS: atom_id res chain seq x y z
N MET A 1 -47.23 0.00 10.45
CA MET A 1 -47.06 -0.67 9.14
C MET A 1 -47.47 0.31 8.07
N GLY A 2 -46.67 0.74 7.11
CA GLY A 2 -45.27 0.47 6.80
C GLY A 2 -44.92 1.32 5.59
N ILE A 3 -43.78 2.01 5.62
CA ILE A 3 -43.15 2.57 4.42
C ILE A 3 -41.64 2.48 4.63
N LEU A 4 -41.15 1.24 4.74
CA LEU A 4 -39.73 0.90 4.79
C LEU A 4 -39.39 0.11 3.52
N ARG A 5 -39.59 0.69 2.33
CA ARG A 5 -39.26 0.06 1.03
C ARG A 5 -39.03 1.08 -0.11
N ALA A 6 -38.12 2.05 0.08
CA ALA A 6 -37.72 2.94 -1.02
C ALA A 6 -36.21 3.28 -1.08
N LEU A 7 -35.36 2.47 -0.44
CA LEU A 7 -33.95 2.30 -0.83
C LEU A 7 -33.83 0.82 -1.17
N PRO A 8 -33.60 0.37 -2.43
CA PRO A 8 -32.35 0.65 -3.15
C PRO A 8 -32.49 0.52 -4.70
N VAL A 9 -32.77 1.59 -5.44
CA VAL A 9 -32.66 1.56 -6.92
C VAL A 9 -31.59 2.53 -7.45
N GLY A 10 -31.03 3.38 -6.57
CA GLY A 10 -29.99 4.35 -6.93
C GLY A 10 -28.54 3.89 -6.76
N LEU A 11 -28.25 2.59 -6.58
CA LEU A 11 -26.88 2.08 -6.38
C LEU A 11 -26.28 1.42 -7.63
N LEU A 12 -27.03 1.24 -8.73
CA LEU A 12 -26.56 0.47 -9.88
C LEU A 12 -26.47 1.30 -11.17
N ALA A 13 -25.84 2.46 -11.09
CA ALA A 13 -25.25 3.11 -12.24
C ALA A 13 -23.75 3.29 -11.98
N LEU A 14 -23.05 2.17 -11.72
CA LEU A 14 -21.62 2.11 -11.94
C LEU A 14 -21.45 2.24 -13.46
N PRO A 15 -20.90 3.34 -14.00
CA PRO A 15 -20.62 3.38 -15.41
C PRO A 15 -19.67 2.22 -15.71
N LEU A 16 -20.01 1.38 -16.70
CA LEU A 16 -19.18 0.32 -17.25
C LEU A 16 -17.97 0.89 -18.03
N ALA A 17 -17.39 1.99 -17.55
CA ALA A 17 -16.11 2.46 -18.03
C ALA A 17 -15.09 1.39 -17.65
N ALA A 18 -14.60 0.65 -18.65
CA ALA A 18 -13.48 -0.25 -18.45
C ALA A 18 -12.28 0.63 -18.11
N CYS A 19 -11.85 0.61 -16.85
CA CYS A 19 -10.68 1.34 -16.41
C CYS A 19 -9.62 0.33 -16.00
N VAL A 20 -8.38 0.57 -16.43
CA VAL A 20 -7.23 -0.19 -15.93
C VAL A 20 -6.70 0.55 -14.71
N VAL A 21 -6.52 -0.17 -13.61
CA VAL A 21 -6.01 0.40 -12.36
C VAL A 21 -4.53 0.08 -12.27
N VAL A 22 -3.70 1.10 -12.10
CA VAL A 22 -2.24 0.98 -12.02
C VAL A 22 -1.72 1.63 -10.73
N PRO A 23 -0.63 1.11 -10.15
CA PRO A 23 0.04 1.75 -9.03
C PRO A 23 0.82 2.98 -9.53
N VAL A 24 0.81 4.06 -8.76
CA VAL A 24 1.62 5.27 -8.99
C VAL A 24 2.34 5.65 -7.71
N VAL A 25 3.56 6.17 -7.82
CA VAL A 25 4.35 6.62 -6.67
C VAL A 25 3.97 8.04 -6.30
N ASP A 26 3.72 8.28 -5.02
CA ASP A 26 3.41 9.62 -4.50
C ASP A 26 4.73 10.41 -4.37
N GLN A 27 4.90 11.44 -5.21
CA GLN A 27 6.15 12.23 -5.24
C GLN A 27 6.20 13.30 -4.15
N GLU A 28 5.06 13.80 -3.69
CA GLU A 28 5.00 14.90 -2.71
C GLU A 28 5.42 14.42 -1.31
N GLU A 29 5.01 13.22 -0.91
CA GLU A 29 5.39 12.58 0.36
C GLU A 29 6.90 12.26 0.43
N ALA A 30 7.56 12.08 -0.73
CA ALA A 30 8.99 11.77 -0.79
C ALA A 30 9.90 12.98 -0.53
N MET A 31 9.38 14.20 -0.67
CA MET A 31 10.17 15.44 -0.53
C MET A 31 9.95 16.18 0.80
N ASN A 32 8.88 15.84 1.53
CA ASN A 32 8.50 16.55 2.76
C ASN A 32 8.67 15.71 4.04
N SER A 33 9.14 14.46 3.95
CA SER A 33 9.38 13.63 5.12
C SER A 33 10.71 13.99 5.80
N SER A 34 10.66 14.31 7.11
CA SER A 34 11.86 14.59 7.94
C SER A 34 12.83 13.41 8.07
N CYS A 35 12.48 12.25 7.50
CA CYS A 35 13.24 11.02 7.53
C CYS A 35 13.26 10.41 6.12
N GLU A 36 14.44 9.95 5.71
CA GLU A 36 14.66 9.33 4.40
C GLU A 36 14.36 7.83 4.48
N THR A 37 13.41 7.38 3.66
CA THR A 37 13.08 5.96 3.46
C THR A 37 13.35 5.57 2.01
N TYR A 38 13.88 4.36 1.82
CA TYR A 38 14.17 3.73 0.53
C TYR A 38 12.88 3.42 -0.22
N THR A 39 11.89 2.84 0.45
CA THR A 39 10.57 2.61 -0.13
C THR A 39 9.76 3.91 -0.12
N LYS A 40 8.88 4.08 -1.12
CA LYS A 40 8.01 5.26 -1.24
C LYS A 40 6.55 4.83 -1.17
N SER A 41 5.69 5.71 -0.65
CA SER A 41 4.24 5.52 -0.71
C SER A 41 3.76 5.44 -2.16
N MET A 42 2.74 4.62 -2.38
CA MET A 42 2.05 4.48 -3.65
C MET A 42 0.54 4.63 -3.48
N THR A 43 -0.12 5.07 -4.55
CA THR A 43 -1.57 5.13 -4.69
C THR A 43 -2.04 4.43 -5.96
N LEU A 44 -3.34 4.16 -6.06
CA LEU A 44 -3.94 3.59 -7.27
C LEU A 44 -4.49 4.70 -8.17
N ARG A 45 -4.21 4.62 -9.46
CA ARG A 45 -4.79 5.48 -10.49
C ARG A 45 -5.57 4.65 -11.49
N ALA A 46 -6.84 5.01 -11.69
CA ALA A 46 -7.63 4.49 -12.79
C ALA A 46 -7.26 5.26 -14.08
N VAL A 47 -6.88 4.53 -15.12
CA VAL A 47 -6.67 5.07 -16.46
C VAL A 47 -7.77 4.55 -17.38
N ASP A 48 -8.29 5.44 -18.23
CA ASP A 48 -9.31 5.08 -19.21
C ASP A 48 -8.77 4.03 -20.17
N PHE A 49 -9.51 2.92 -20.30
CA PHE A 49 -9.21 1.87 -21.23
C PHE A 49 -10.44 1.66 -22.12
N ASN A 50 -10.35 2.07 -23.37
CA ASN A 50 -11.47 1.94 -24.30
C ASN A 50 -11.25 0.73 -25.23
N PRO A 51 -11.76 -0.46 -24.89
CA PRO A 51 -11.70 -1.60 -25.79
C PRO A 51 -12.62 -1.32 -27.00
N ASN A 52 -12.11 -1.51 -28.21
CA ASN A 52 -12.93 -1.40 -29.43
C ASN A 52 -13.83 -2.64 -29.56
N CYS A 53 -14.87 -2.72 -28.74
CA CYS A 53 -15.86 -3.80 -28.77
C CYS A 53 -16.96 -3.46 -29.77
N SER A 54 -17.16 -4.32 -30.77
CA SER A 54 -18.35 -4.24 -31.64
C SER A 54 -19.62 -4.50 -30.82
N SER A 55 -20.71 -3.81 -31.17
CA SER A 55 -21.98 -3.75 -30.43
C SER A 55 -22.63 -5.09 -30.07
N ASN A 56 -22.20 -6.21 -30.68
CA ASN A 56 -22.80 -7.53 -30.50
C ASN A 56 -21.85 -8.57 -29.87
N ASN A 57 -20.67 -8.15 -29.38
CA ASN A 57 -19.64 -9.08 -28.88
C ASN A 57 -19.58 -9.06 -27.33
N GLY A 58 -20.47 -9.83 -26.69
CA GLY A 58 -20.50 -9.96 -25.22
C GLY A 58 -19.19 -10.44 -24.60
N ASP A 59 -18.43 -11.27 -25.33
CA ASP A 59 -17.10 -11.75 -24.91
C ASP A 59 -16.08 -10.62 -24.77
N CYS A 60 -16.18 -9.59 -25.62
CA CYS A 60 -15.28 -8.44 -25.57
C CYS A 60 -15.54 -7.61 -24.30
N LEU A 61 -16.80 -7.40 -23.94
CA LEU A 61 -17.18 -6.74 -22.70
C LEU A 61 -16.72 -7.56 -21.48
N ALA A 62 -16.94 -8.87 -21.49
CA ALA A 62 -16.49 -9.76 -20.42
C ALA A 62 -14.96 -9.71 -20.22
N ALA A 63 -14.20 -9.73 -21.33
CA ALA A 63 -12.74 -9.58 -21.29
C ALA A 63 -12.31 -8.22 -20.74
N ALA A 64 -12.95 -7.13 -21.16
CA ALA A 64 -12.66 -5.79 -20.66
C ALA A 64 -12.91 -5.65 -19.15
N LEU A 65 -14.01 -6.24 -18.66
CA LEU A 65 -14.32 -6.29 -17.24
C LEU A 65 -13.30 -7.14 -16.47
N ALA A 66 -12.90 -8.29 -17.01
CA ALA A 66 -11.88 -9.15 -16.41
C ALA A 66 -10.53 -8.43 -16.32
N VAL A 67 -10.12 -7.70 -17.36
CA VAL A 67 -8.89 -6.89 -17.35
C VAL A 67 -8.98 -5.77 -16.31
N SER A 68 -10.11 -5.07 -16.24
CA SER A 68 -10.33 -3.99 -15.28
C SER A 68 -10.24 -4.51 -13.84
N ALA A 69 -11.01 -5.55 -13.51
CA ALA A 69 -11.01 -6.16 -12.19
C ALA A 69 -9.65 -6.79 -11.83
N GLY A 70 -9.03 -7.49 -12.79
CA GLY A 70 -7.71 -8.10 -12.61
C GLY A 70 -6.64 -7.05 -12.32
N SER A 71 -6.63 -5.95 -13.07
CA SER A 71 -5.70 -4.84 -12.84
C SER A 71 -5.87 -4.21 -11.46
N ALA A 72 -7.12 -4.04 -10.98
CA ALA A 72 -7.38 -3.53 -9.65
C ALA A 72 -6.86 -4.44 -8.54
N ILE A 73 -7.06 -5.76 -8.66
CA ILE A 73 -6.57 -6.74 -7.67
C ILE A 73 -5.04 -6.76 -7.65
N ILE A 74 -4.40 -6.87 -8.81
CA ILE A 74 -2.94 -6.97 -8.92
C ILE A 74 -2.31 -5.67 -8.42
N SER A 75 -2.71 -4.52 -8.97
CA SER A 75 -2.18 -3.22 -8.58
C SER A 75 -2.45 -2.90 -7.12
N GLY A 76 -3.65 -3.23 -6.61
CA GLY A 76 -4.01 -3.04 -5.20
C GLY A 76 -3.11 -3.85 -4.26
N SER A 77 -2.79 -5.10 -4.61
CA SER A 77 -1.88 -5.92 -3.81
C SER A 77 -0.46 -5.34 -3.73
N ILE A 78 0.03 -4.76 -4.84
CA ILE A 78 1.33 -4.10 -4.91
C ILE A 78 1.34 -2.87 -4.00
N VAL A 79 0.33 -2.00 -4.12
CA VAL A 79 0.21 -0.79 -3.30
C VAL A 79 0.13 -1.13 -1.82
N LEU A 80 -0.71 -2.09 -1.43
CA LEU A 80 -0.86 -2.51 -0.03
C LEU A 80 0.45 -3.05 0.54
N THR A 81 1.12 -3.94 -0.19
CA THR A 81 2.37 -4.55 0.28
C THR A 81 3.48 -3.50 0.39
N ASN A 82 3.66 -2.67 -0.64
CA ASN A 82 4.68 -1.63 -0.63
C ASN A 82 4.42 -0.59 0.46
N ASN A 83 3.19 -0.10 0.63
CA ASN A 83 2.86 0.88 1.66
C ASN A 83 3.04 0.29 3.07
N THR A 84 2.82 -1.02 3.24
CA THR A 84 3.11 -1.71 4.50
C THR A 84 4.62 -1.77 4.78
N VAL A 85 5.43 -2.11 3.77
CA VAL A 85 6.90 -2.10 3.90
C VAL A 85 7.40 -0.68 4.19
N HIS A 86 6.86 0.33 3.51
CA HIS A 86 7.17 1.73 3.74
C HIS A 86 6.88 2.18 5.17
N TRP A 87 5.72 1.80 5.72
CA TRP A 87 5.41 2.08 7.12
C TRP A 87 6.37 1.37 8.08
N LEU A 88 6.69 0.10 7.84
CA LEU A 88 7.65 -0.65 8.67
C LEU A 88 9.05 -0.05 8.63
N GLU A 89 9.49 0.38 7.44
CA GLU A 89 10.78 1.02 7.24
C GLU A 89 10.85 2.34 8.00
N TYR A 90 9.83 3.19 7.87
CA TYR A 90 9.72 4.44 8.63
C TYR A 90 9.81 4.16 10.14
N GLN A 91 9.07 3.17 10.63
CA GLN A 91 9.08 2.82 12.06
C GLN A 91 10.42 2.23 12.53
N GLY A 92 11.22 1.63 11.66
CA GLY A 92 12.52 1.04 12.01
C GLY A 92 13.67 2.04 11.93
N SER A 93 13.64 2.91 10.93
CA SER A 93 14.77 3.78 10.57
C SER A 93 14.68 5.16 11.21
N CYS A 94 13.47 5.71 11.36
CA CYS A 94 13.28 7.09 11.81
C CYS A 94 13.31 7.19 13.34
N SER A 95 13.99 8.19 13.89
CA SER A 95 14.25 8.34 15.32
C SER A 95 13.03 8.81 16.13
N ASP A 96 12.09 9.46 15.47
CA ASP A 96 10.79 9.91 15.96
C ASP A 96 9.74 8.78 16.06
N SER A 97 10.06 7.60 15.54
CA SER A 97 9.13 6.47 15.53
C SER A 97 9.10 5.68 16.85
N TYR A 98 7.94 5.09 17.12
CA TYR A 98 7.71 4.28 18.34
C TYR A 98 8.59 3.03 18.37
N LEU A 99 8.74 2.33 17.24
CA LEU A 99 9.51 1.08 17.19
C LEU A 99 11.01 1.34 17.34
N ASN A 100 11.55 2.41 16.74
CA ASN A 100 12.95 2.77 16.93
C ASN A 100 13.23 3.12 18.40
N ALA A 101 12.37 3.91 19.05
CA ALA A 101 12.51 4.25 20.46
C ALA A 101 12.49 2.99 21.37
N ALA A 102 11.60 2.03 21.10
CA ALA A 102 11.54 0.76 21.83
C ALA A 102 12.80 -0.10 21.59
N LYS A 103 13.26 -0.20 20.34
CA LYS A 103 14.51 -0.90 19.97
C LYS A 103 15.71 -0.32 20.71
N GLN A 104 15.86 1.00 20.77
CA GLN A 104 16.99 1.64 21.45
C GLN A 104 16.97 1.36 22.96
N LYS A 105 15.80 1.42 23.60
CA LYS A 105 15.65 1.05 25.02
C LYS A 105 16.02 -0.41 25.28
N PHE A 106 15.56 -1.32 24.41
CA PHE A 106 15.91 -2.72 24.49
C PHE A 106 17.43 -2.92 24.35
N LEU A 107 18.04 -2.39 23.29
CA LEU A 107 19.48 -2.50 23.06
C LEU A 107 20.29 -1.93 24.23
N ALA A 108 19.90 -0.78 24.79
CA ALA A 108 20.56 -0.19 25.95
C ALA A 108 20.49 -1.09 27.19
N THR A 109 19.38 -1.82 27.38
CA THR A 109 19.20 -2.76 28.50
C THR A 109 20.14 -3.96 28.34
N PHE A 110 20.23 -4.54 27.14
CA PHE A 110 21.10 -5.69 26.88
C PHE A 110 22.59 -5.32 26.84
N SER A 111 22.94 -4.14 26.32
CA SER A 111 24.33 -3.66 26.33
C SER A 111 24.83 -3.39 27.75
N SER A 112 23.96 -2.92 28.64
CA SER A 112 24.29 -2.70 30.06
C SER A 112 24.42 -4.00 30.85
N THR A 113 23.82 -5.09 30.36
CA THR A 113 23.90 -6.43 30.97
C THR A 113 25.11 -7.24 30.47
N LYS A 114 25.82 -6.74 29.45
CA LYS A 114 27.05 -7.40 28.96
C LYS A 114 28.14 -7.24 30.04
N PRO A 115 28.63 -8.34 30.67
CA PRO A 115 29.75 -8.24 31.60
C PRO A 115 30.96 -7.64 30.86
N PRO A 116 31.83 -6.88 31.57
CA PRO A 116 33.01 -6.28 30.96
C PRO A 116 33.83 -7.35 30.24
N PRO A 117 34.49 -7.03 29.11
CA PRO A 117 35.38 -7.97 28.44
C PRO A 117 36.39 -8.48 29.47
N ALA A 118 36.51 -9.81 29.58
CA ALA A 118 37.48 -10.44 30.46
C ALA A 118 38.87 -9.93 30.07
N SER A 119 39.38 -8.98 30.86
CA SER A 119 40.74 -8.48 30.76
C SER A 119 41.67 -9.63 31.12
N GLY A 120 42.24 -10.29 30.12
CA GLY A 120 43.28 -11.27 30.34
C GLY A 120 43.41 -12.29 29.23
N GLN A 121 44.09 -11.92 28.14
CA GLN A 121 44.92 -12.82 27.33
C GLN A 121 46.03 -12.00 26.65
N LYS A 122 47.15 -11.85 27.34
CA LYS A 122 48.49 -11.81 26.73
C LYS A 122 49.52 -12.14 27.81
N GLN A 123 49.97 -13.40 27.82
CA GLN A 123 51.31 -13.74 28.29
C GLN A 123 52.30 -13.37 27.18
#